data_AF-A0A3Q0DJI6-F1
#
_entry.id   AF-A0A3Q0DJI6-F1
#
_cell.length_a   1.000
_cell.length_b   1.000
_cell.length_c   1.000
_cell.angle_alpha   90.00
_cell.angle_beta   90.00
_cell.angle_gamma   90.00
#
_symmetry.space_group_name_H-M   'P 1'
#
loop_
_entity.id
_entity.type
_entity.pdbx_description
1 polymer ?
#
loop_
_entity_poly.entity_id
_entity_poly.type
_entity_poly.pdbx_seq_one_letter_code
_entity_poly.pdbx_strand_id
1 'polypeptide(L)'
;MGNLKSVAQEPGPPCGLGLGLGLGLCSKQGPATPASDASRAPATPPPPAPEHSPPLTRPPEGPRFPRVKNWEVGSIAYDTLSAQAQQDGPCTPRRCLGSLVFPRKLQSRAPPGPEAPEQLLSQARAFINQYYSSIKRSGSQAHEQRLQEVEAQVAATGTYQLRESELVFGAKQAWRNAPRCVGRIQWGKLQVFDARDCRSAQEMFTYICNHIKYATNRGNLRSAITVFPQRCPGRGDFRIWNSQLVRYAGYRQQDGSVRGDPANVEITELCIQHGWTPGNGRFDVLPLLLQAPDEPPELFSLPPELVLEVPLEHPTLEWFAALGLRWYALPAVSNMLLEIGGLEFPAAPFSGWYMSTEIGTRNLCDPHRYNILEDVAVCMDLDTRTTSSLWKDKAAVEINLAVLHSYQLAKVTIVDHHAATTSFMKHLENEQKARGGCPADWAWIVPPISGSLTPVFHQEMVNYFLSPAFRYQPDPWKGSAAKGTGITRKKTFKEVANAVKISASLMGTVMAKRVKATILYASETGRAQGYAQQLGRLFRKAFDPRVLCMDEYDVVSLEHETLVLVVTSTFGNGDPPENGER
;
A
#
# COMPACT_ATOMS: atom_id res chain seq x y z
N MET A 1 29.90 -37.54 -72.19
CA MET A 1 29.84 -36.26 -72.92
C MET A 1 29.57 -35.19 -71.87
N GLY A 2 30.43 -34.25 -71.46
CA GLY A 2 31.75 -33.79 -71.97
C GLY A 2 31.61 -32.50 -72.82
N ASN A 3 32.37 -31.40 -72.70
CA ASN A 3 33.52 -30.97 -71.84
C ASN A 3 33.40 -29.43 -71.60
N LEU A 4 33.97 -28.69 -70.62
CA LEU A 4 35.07 -28.83 -69.62
C LEU A 4 36.47 -28.34 -70.08
N LYS A 5 36.81 -27.05 -69.83
CA LYS A 5 38.16 -26.37 -69.68
C LYS A 5 38.00 -24.82 -69.70
N SER A 6 38.88 -23.92 -69.18
CA SER A 6 40.13 -24.03 -68.39
C SER A 6 40.54 -22.71 -67.66
N VAL A 7 40.93 -22.81 -66.37
CA VAL A 7 42.06 -22.19 -65.60
C VAL A 7 42.68 -20.83 -66.03
N ALA A 8 42.84 -19.83 -65.12
CA ALA A 8 44.09 -19.39 -64.41
C ALA A 8 43.87 -18.07 -63.60
N GLN A 9 44.74 -17.51 -62.73
CA GLN A 9 45.72 -18.00 -61.72
C GLN A 9 46.30 -16.79 -60.88
N GLU A 10 46.91 -17.00 -59.70
CA GLU A 10 47.56 -15.99 -58.79
C GLU A 10 49.12 -16.01 -58.89
N PRO A 11 49.91 -14.97 -58.48
CA PRO A 11 50.02 -14.45 -57.07
C PRO A 11 50.32 -12.92 -56.89
N GLY A 12 50.40 -12.45 -55.62
CA GLY A 12 50.91 -11.11 -55.20
C GLY A 12 52.34 -11.16 -54.60
N PRO A 13 52.73 -10.38 -53.55
CA PRO A 13 52.16 -9.17 -52.90
C PRO A 13 53.11 -7.96 -53.17
N PRO A 14 53.45 -6.98 -52.29
CA PRO A 14 52.87 -6.39 -51.05
C PRO A 14 52.42 -4.91 -51.29
N CYS A 15 52.34 -3.91 -50.39
CA CYS A 15 52.67 -3.65 -48.96
C CYS A 15 51.81 -2.44 -48.46
N GLY A 16 51.68 -2.07 -47.17
CA GLY A 16 52.10 -2.69 -45.91
C GLY A 16 51.76 -1.83 -44.67
N LEU A 17 51.72 -2.46 -43.48
CA LEU A 17 51.69 -1.89 -42.10
C LEU A 17 50.51 -0.95 -41.69
N GLY A 18 49.90 -1.07 -40.50
CA GLY A 18 50.06 -2.07 -39.44
C GLY A 18 49.22 -1.75 -38.18
N LEU A 19 48.64 -2.78 -37.54
CA LEU A 19 47.90 -2.71 -36.26
C LEU A 19 48.82 -3.01 -35.06
N GLY A 20 48.42 -2.65 -33.83
CA GLY A 20 49.07 -3.17 -32.62
C GLY A 20 48.51 -2.67 -31.28
N LEU A 21 47.95 -3.59 -30.47
CA LEU A 21 47.79 -3.43 -29.02
C LEU A 21 48.98 -4.06 -28.28
N GLY A 22 49.26 -3.67 -27.04
CA GLY A 22 50.24 -4.36 -26.18
C GLY A 22 50.27 -3.88 -24.73
N LEU A 23 50.33 -4.82 -23.78
CA LEU A 23 50.54 -4.63 -22.34
C LEU A 23 51.85 -5.34 -21.93
N GLY A 24 52.57 -4.87 -20.88
CA GLY A 24 53.60 -5.72 -20.24
C GLY A 24 54.73 -5.09 -19.41
N LEU A 25 54.47 -4.85 -18.12
CA LEU A 25 55.30 -5.19 -16.93
C LEU A 25 56.85 -4.92 -16.86
N CYS A 26 57.25 -4.20 -15.79
CA CYS A 26 58.50 -4.31 -14.98
C CYS A 26 59.88 -3.97 -15.65
N SER A 27 60.82 -3.26 -15.00
CA SER A 27 61.50 -3.71 -13.76
C SER A 27 62.29 -2.64 -12.95
N LYS A 28 62.61 -3.03 -11.70
CA LYS A 28 63.36 -2.47 -10.54
C LYS A 28 64.59 -1.51 -10.67
N GLN A 29 64.59 -0.50 -9.78
CA GLN A 29 65.61 -0.09 -8.75
C GLN A 29 67.04 0.46 -9.07
N GLY A 30 67.20 1.80 -9.00
CA GLY A 30 68.25 2.61 -8.28
C GLY A 30 69.77 2.40 -8.53
N PRO A 31 70.69 3.06 -7.77
CA PRO A 31 70.55 4.23 -6.88
C PRO A 31 71.71 5.30 -6.97
N ALA A 32 71.68 6.31 -6.07
CA ALA A 32 72.82 7.09 -5.49
C ALA A 32 73.32 8.44 -6.11
N THR A 33 73.71 9.33 -5.18
CA THR A 33 74.41 10.65 -5.21
C THR A 33 75.92 10.46 -4.87
N PRO A 34 76.84 11.46 -4.58
CA PRO A 34 76.68 12.91 -4.28
C PRO A 34 77.79 13.91 -4.76
N ALA A 35 77.56 15.23 -4.53
CA ALA A 35 78.50 16.30 -4.11
C ALA A 35 77.75 17.67 -4.14
N SER A 36 77.75 18.64 -3.19
CA SER A 36 78.68 19.17 -2.16
C SER A 36 79.78 20.10 -2.70
N ASP A 37 80.04 21.34 -2.23
CA ASP A 37 79.40 22.19 -1.18
C ASP A 37 79.92 23.66 -1.33
N ALA A 38 79.38 24.67 -0.60
CA ALA A 38 80.07 25.89 -0.10
C ALA A 38 79.15 27.03 0.41
N SER A 39 78.79 26.96 1.70
CA SER A 39 78.25 28.02 2.60
C SER A 39 78.58 29.52 2.35
N ARG A 40 77.58 30.40 2.57
CA ARG A 40 77.70 31.61 3.43
C ARG A 40 76.33 32.16 3.89
N ALA A 41 76.30 32.74 5.09
CA ALA A 41 75.14 33.35 5.78
C ALA A 41 75.63 34.35 6.86
N PRO A 42 74.78 35.11 7.60
CA PRO A 42 73.32 35.32 7.48
C PRO A 42 72.93 36.82 7.28
N ALA A 43 71.63 37.14 7.24
CA ALA A 43 71.11 38.51 7.28
C ALA A 43 69.86 38.65 8.18
N THR A 44 69.65 39.83 8.77
CA THR A 44 68.60 40.15 9.76
C THR A 44 67.30 40.72 9.13
N PRO A 45 66.17 40.74 9.86
CA PRO A 45 64.82 40.84 9.27
C PRO A 45 64.26 42.28 9.08
N PRO A 46 63.26 42.45 8.19
CA PRO A 46 62.46 43.68 8.02
C PRO A 46 61.29 43.81 9.04
N PRO A 47 60.60 44.97 9.14
CA PRO A 47 59.76 45.33 10.30
C PRO A 47 58.24 45.00 10.18
N PRO A 48 57.51 45.01 11.32
CA PRO A 48 56.04 45.08 11.39
C PRO A 48 55.53 46.53 11.19
N ALA A 49 54.25 46.85 10.96
CA ALA A 49 53.04 46.10 10.56
C ALA A 49 52.07 47.11 9.87
N PRO A 50 50.83 46.71 9.52
CA PRO A 50 49.72 47.23 10.33
C PRO A 50 48.63 46.19 10.64
N GLU A 51 47.88 46.46 11.71
CA GLU A 51 46.87 45.54 12.27
C GLU A 51 45.46 45.72 11.69
N HIS A 52 44.68 44.62 11.75
CA HIS A 52 43.22 44.59 11.83
C HIS A 52 42.39 45.63 11.04
N SER A 53 42.20 45.37 9.75
CA SER A 53 40.84 45.49 9.20
C SER A 53 39.96 44.41 9.85
N PRO A 54 38.80 44.73 10.44
CA PRO A 54 37.87 43.70 10.91
C PRO A 54 37.38 42.88 9.72
N PRO A 55 37.21 41.55 9.85
CA PRO A 55 36.61 40.77 8.79
C PRO A 55 35.18 41.27 8.57
N LEU A 56 34.87 41.68 7.33
CA LEU A 56 33.49 41.96 6.92
C LEU A 56 32.68 40.70 7.16
N THR A 57 31.90 40.69 8.25
CA THR A 57 31.01 39.59 8.59
C THR A 57 30.02 39.45 7.45
N ARG A 58 30.09 38.32 6.72
CA ARG A 58 29.00 37.95 5.81
C ARG A 58 27.69 38.06 6.61
N PRO A 59 26.65 38.72 6.08
CA PRO A 59 25.34 38.65 6.71
C PRO A 59 25.00 37.16 6.89
N PRO A 60 24.45 36.76 8.06
CA PRO A 60 24.23 35.35 8.37
C PRO A 60 23.47 34.68 7.23
N GLU A 61 24.01 33.60 6.68
CA GLU A 61 23.47 32.98 5.47
C GLU A 61 22.03 32.55 5.74
N GLY A 62 21.07 33.21 5.07
CA GLY A 62 19.65 32.99 5.28
C GLY A 62 19.25 31.53 5.09
N PRO A 63 18.14 31.08 5.72
CA PRO A 63 17.78 29.67 5.82
C PRO A 63 17.82 28.96 4.46
N ARG A 64 18.78 28.05 4.31
CA ARG A 64 19.03 27.31 3.05
C ARG A 64 18.05 26.17 2.88
N PHE A 65 16.89 26.49 2.32
CA PHE A 65 15.88 25.52 1.92
C PHE A 65 16.36 24.68 0.71
N PRO A 66 16.14 23.35 0.69
CA PRO A 66 16.45 22.51 -0.46
C PRO A 66 15.80 23.01 -1.75
N ARG A 67 16.63 23.40 -2.73
CA ARG A 67 16.19 23.76 -4.08
C ARG A 67 16.01 22.51 -4.91
N VAL A 68 14.77 22.20 -5.28
CA VAL A 68 14.43 21.09 -6.21
C VAL A 68 14.11 21.63 -7.60
N LYS A 69 14.54 20.88 -8.62
CA LYS A 69 14.31 21.15 -10.05
C LYS A 69 13.49 20.02 -10.68
N ASN A 70 12.60 20.38 -11.61
CA ASN A 70 12.12 19.45 -12.62
C ASN A 70 13.03 19.51 -13.87
N TRP A 71 13.56 18.37 -14.31
CA TRP A 71 14.50 18.29 -15.42
C TRP A 71 13.84 18.27 -16.80
N GLU A 72 12.56 17.93 -16.88
CA GLU A 72 11.76 17.91 -18.12
C GLU A 72 11.24 19.31 -18.46
N VAL A 73 10.54 19.98 -17.52
CA VAL A 73 9.96 21.33 -17.74
C VAL A 73 10.83 22.47 -17.21
N GLY A 74 12.00 22.18 -16.64
CA GLY A 74 12.97 23.18 -16.16
C GLY A 74 12.57 23.96 -14.89
N SER A 75 11.38 23.73 -14.34
CA SER A 75 10.84 24.45 -13.18
C SER A 75 11.66 24.23 -11.91
N ILE A 76 11.62 25.21 -11.00
CA ILE A 76 12.38 25.21 -9.75
C ILE A 76 11.44 25.55 -8.59
N ALA A 77 11.57 24.83 -7.49
CA ALA A 77 10.93 25.13 -6.21
C ALA A 77 11.96 25.05 -5.06
N TYR A 78 11.58 25.57 -3.89
CA TYR A 78 12.35 25.47 -2.66
C TYR A 78 11.46 24.84 -1.60
N ASP A 79 11.85 23.68 -1.04
CA ASP A 79 11.08 23.03 0.01
C ASP A 79 11.35 23.72 1.35
N THR A 80 10.41 24.54 1.81
CA THR A 80 10.48 25.20 3.12
C THR A 80 9.84 24.37 4.23
N LEU A 81 9.02 23.37 3.86
CA LEU A 81 8.36 22.47 4.79
C LEU A 81 9.34 21.48 5.45
N SER A 82 10.45 21.16 4.79
CA SER A 82 11.50 20.29 5.34
C SER A 82 12.12 20.83 6.64
N ALA A 83 12.03 22.14 6.89
CA ALA A 83 12.44 22.76 8.15
C ALA A 83 11.54 22.40 9.35
N GLN A 84 10.36 21.79 9.11
CA GLN A 84 9.46 21.26 10.14
C GLN A 84 9.71 19.77 10.43
N ALA A 85 10.71 19.14 9.80
CA ALA A 85 11.03 17.73 10.01
C ALA A 85 11.68 17.51 11.38
N GLN A 86 10.89 17.05 12.36
CA GLN A 86 11.33 16.80 13.74
C GLN A 86 12.22 15.54 13.89
N GLN A 87 12.41 14.74 12.83
CA GLN A 87 13.15 13.50 12.87
C GLN A 87 14.11 13.36 11.69
N ASP A 88 15.39 13.13 11.99
CA ASP A 88 16.39 12.77 10.99
C ASP A 88 15.99 11.51 10.22
N GLY A 89 16.05 11.61 8.89
CA GLY A 89 15.96 10.44 8.01
C GLY A 89 17.09 9.41 8.26
N PRO A 90 17.05 8.27 7.55
CA PRO A 90 18.02 7.19 7.75
C PRO A 90 19.45 7.57 7.32
N CYS A 91 19.61 8.58 6.46
CA CYS A 91 20.89 9.07 5.97
C CYS A 91 21.74 9.76 7.07
N THR A 92 23.02 9.95 6.78
CA THR A 92 23.93 10.82 7.54
C THR A 92 24.71 11.73 6.58
N PRO A 93 25.40 12.79 7.05
CA PRO A 93 26.19 13.67 6.19
C PRO A 93 27.32 13.00 5.40
N ARG A 94 27.65 11.72 5.69
CA ARG A 94 28.65 10.92 4.97
C ARG A 94 28.06 9.71 4.23
N ARG A 95 26.75 9.43 4.35
CA ARG A 95 26.14 8.22 3.75
C ARG A 95 24.65 8.40 3.49
N CYS A 96 24.25 8.29 2.21
CA CYS A 96 22.85 8.09 1.85
C CYS A 96 22.42 6.66 2.19
N LEU A 97 21.25 6.51 2.83
CA LEU A 97 20.56 5.23 3.07
C LEU A 97 19.15 5.20 2.45
N GLY A 98 18.85 6.10 1.49
CA GLY A 98 17.52 6.22 0.89
C GLY A 98 17.01 4.98 0.17
N SER A 99 17.92 4.15 -0.38
CA SER A 99 17.58 2.88 -1.03
C SER A 99 17.27 1.72 -0.06
N LEU A 100 17.33 1.94 1.26
CA LEU A 100 16.91 0.92 2.22
C LEU A 100 15.38 0.84 2.30
N VAL A 101 14.85 -0.36 2.03
CA VAL A 101 13.41 -0.65 2.09
C VAL A 101 12.88 -0.44 3.52
N PHE A 102 13.53 -1.02 4.53
CA PHE A 102 13.13 -0.92 5.94
C PHE A 102 14.31 -0.48 6.84
N PRO A 103 14.72 0.80 6.81
CA PRO A 103 15.79 1.28 7.66
C PRO A 103 15.32 1.40 9.11
N ARG A 104 16.19 1.05 10.07
CA ARG A 104 15.83 0.95 11.50
C ARG A 104 15.17 2.22 12.08
N LYS A 105 15.55 3.42 11.62
CA LYS A 105 14.93 4.70 12.06
C LYS A 105 13.44 4.84 11.69
N LEU A 106 12.93 4.08 10.72
CA LEU A 106 11.52 4.14 10.28
C LEU A 106 10.66 3.01 10.86
N GLN A 107 11.25 2.18 11.73
CA GLN A 107 10.53 1.21 12.55
C GLN A 107 10.29 1.80 13.94
N SER A 108 9.05 2.16 14.28
CA SER A 108 8.68 2.31 15.69
C SER A 108 8.87 0.95 16.37
N ARG A 109 9.45 0.98 17.58
CA ARG A 109 9.54 -0.15 18.49
C ARG A 109 8.88 0.30 19.77
N ALA A 110 8.11 -0.56 20.42
CA ALA A 110 7.59 -0.28 21.75
C ALA A 110 8.75 0.18 22.65
N PRO A 111 8.67 1.36 23.29
CA PRO A 111 9.75 1.86 24.11
C PRO A 111 9.96 0.95 25.34
N PRO A 112 11.19 0.86 25.87
CA PRO A 112 11.50 -0.03 27.01
C PRO A 112 10.90 0.42 28.36
N GLY A 113 10.18 1.55 28.36
CA GLY A 113 9.44 2.13 29.47
C GLY A 113 8.47 3.20 28.94
N PRO A 114 7.67 3.85 29.80
CA PRO A 114 6.82 4.97 29.39
C PRO A 114 7.66 6.12 28.81
N GLU A 115 7.13 6.81 27.79
CA GLU A 115 7.73 8.04 27.27
C GLU A 115 7.72 9.13 28.36
N ALA A 116 8.75 9.99 28.37
CA ALA A 116 8.82 11.08 29.33
C ALA A 116 7.63 12.04 29.14
N PRO A 117 6.85 12.37 30.19
CA PRO A 117 5.64 13.19 30.05
C PRO A 117 5.88 14.54 29.35
N GLU A 118 7.03 15.17 29.56
CA GLU A 118 7.43 16.41 28.87
C GLU A 118 7.59 16.23 27.35
N GLN A 119 8.14 15.08 26.91
CA GLN A 119 8.32 14.76 25.50
C GLN A 119 6.96 14.51 24.81
N LEU A 120 6.05 13.79 25.48
CA LEU A 120 4.66 13.62 25.00
C LEU A 120 3.93 14.97 24.97
N LEU A 121 4.04 15.79 26.01
CA LEU A 121 3.42 17.12 26.05
C LEU A 121 3.91 18.04 24.94
N SER A 122 5.20 18.00 24.60
CA SER A 122 5.76 18.77 23.49
C SER A 122 5.13 18.38 22.15
N GLN A 123 5.04 17.07 21.86
CA GLN A 123 4.42 16.54 20.65
C GLN A 123 2.90 16.82 20.60
N ALA A 124 2.21 16.64 21.73
CA ALA A 124 0.78 16.89 21.86
C ALA A 124 0.44 18.37 21.65
N ARG A 125 1.17 19.29 22.30
CA ARG A 125 1.05 20.74 22.07
C ARG A 125 1.29 21.10 20.61
N ALA A 126 2.34 20.56 19.99
CA ALA A 126 2.64 20.80 18.56
C ALA A 126 1.49 20.34 17.64
N PHE A 127 0.91 19.17 17.91
CA PHE A 127 -0.21 18.64 17.15
C PHE A 127 -1.52 19.44 17.36
N ILE A 128 -1.87 19.81 18.60
CA ILE A 128 -3.05 20.64 18.88
C ILE A 128 -2.91 22.03 18.22
N ASN A 129 -1.73 22.65 18.30
CA ASN A 129 -1.42 23.88 17.57
C ASN A 129 -1.62 23.72 16.05
N GLN A 130 -1.17 22.60 15.46
CA GLN A 130 -1.34 22.29 14.04
C GLN A 130 -2.83 22.15 13.66
N TYR A 131 -3.61 21.43 14.48
CA TYR A 131 -5.05 21.23 14.28
C TYR A 131 -5.82 22.55 14.35
N TYR A 132 -5.66 23.34 15.42
CA TYR A 132 -6.39 24.60 15.59
C TYR A 132 -5.97 25.66 14.56
N SER A 133 -4.72 25.64 14.10
CA SER A 133 -4.28 26.47 12.96
C SER A 133 -4.99 26.08 11.66
N SER A 134 -5.15 24.77 11.39
CA SER A 134 -5.81 24.29 10.17
C SER A 134 -7.27 24.72 10.05
N ILE A 135 -7.99 24.80 11.18
CA ILE A 135 -9.39 25.25 11.25
C ILE A 135 -9.53 26.76 11.51
N LYS A 136 -8.43 27.53 11.41
CA LYS A 136 -8.39 28.99 11.64
C LYS A 136 -8.89 29.43 13.04
N ARG A 137 -8.61 28.65 14.08
CA ARG A 137 -8.97 28.91 15.49
C ARG A 137 -7.78 28.93 16.46
N SER A 138 -6.55 29.05 15.94
CA SER A 138 -5.36 29.29 16.77
C SER A 138 -5.53 30.58 17.59
N GLY A 139 -5.01 30.59 18.82
CA GLY A 139 -5.17 31.69 19.78
C GLY A 139 -6.61 31.96 20.26
N SER A 140 -7.58 31.07 20.01
CA SER A 140 -8.93 31.22 20.59
C SER A 140 -9.04 30.57 21.97
N GLN A 141 -9.97 31.02 22.81
CA GLN A 141 -10.20 30.45 24.14
C GLN A 141 -10.35 28.92 24.13
N ALA A 142 -11.05 28.38 23.12
CA ALA A 142 -11.25 26.94 22.94
C ALA A 142 -9.98 26.17 22.50
N HIS A 143 -8.92 26.87 22.08
CA HIS A 143 -7.59 26.32 21.82
C HIS A 143 -6.78 26.24 23.11
N GLU A 144 -6.74 27.34 23.86
CA GLU A 144 -6.02 27.45 25.14
C GLU A 144 -6.58 26.46 26.18
N GLN A 145 -7.90 26.38 26.29
CA GLN A 145 -8.59 25.36 27.10
C GLN A 145 -8.21 23.94 26.67
N ARG A 146 -8.07 23.67 25.36
CA ARG A 146 -7.71 22.33 24.88
C ARG A 146 -6.25 21.97 25.18
N LEU A 147 -5.33 22.93 25.14
CA LEU A 147 -3.95 22.72 25.59
C LEU A 147 -3.93 22.40 27.10
N GLN A 148 -4.67 23.15 27.92
CA GLN A 148 -4.81 22.91 29.36
C GLN A 148 -5.47 21.55 29.68
N GLU A 149 -6.50 21.13 28.94
CA GLU A 149 -7.11 19.80 29.05
C GLU A 149 -6.10 18.67 28.81
N VAL A 150 -5.29 18.79 27.75
CA VAL A 150 -4.28 17.79 27.38
C VAL A 150 -3.19 17.73 28.43
N GLU A 151 -2.74 18.89 28.93
CA GLU A 151 -1.76 18.98 30.01
C GLU A 151 -2.25 18.33 31.30
N ALA A 152 -3.50 18.59 31.70
CA ALA A 152 -4.14 17.95 32.85
C ALA A 152 -4.31 16.43 32.66
N GLN A 153 -4.66 15.96 31.46
CA GLN A 153 -4.79 14.52 31.17
C GLN A 153 -3.45 13.79 31.27
N VAL A 154 -2.38 14.32 30.69
CA VAL A 154 -1.05 13.70 30.77
C VAL A 154 -0.52 13.73 32.19
N ALA A 155 -0.72 14.83 32.94
CA ALA A 155 -0.34 14.90 34.35
C ALA A 155 -1.09 13.89 35.24
N ALA A 156 -2.37 13.64 34.96
CA ALA A 156 -3.21 12.74 35.76
C ALA A 156 -3.11 11.25 35.37
N THR A 157 -2.75 10.93 34.12
CA THR A 157 -2.84 9.56 33.57
C THR A 157 -1.60 9.06 32.82
N GLY A 158 -0.59 9.92 32.61
CA GLY A 158 0.57 9.62 31.78
C GLY A 158 0.29 9.62 30.26
N THR A 159 -0.94 9.91 29.83
CA THR A 159 -1.32 9.98 28.40
C THR A 159 -2.49 10.96 28.21
N TYR A 160 -3.01 11.10 26.99
CA TYR A 160 -4.22 11.89 26.72
C TYR A 160 -5.08 11.24 25.63
N GLN A 161 -6.31 11.70 25.48
CA GLN A 161 -7.23 11.23 24.44
C GLN A 161 -7.50 12.30 23.38
N LEU A 162 -7.43 11.91 22.10
CA LEU A 162 -7.87 12.73 20.97
C LEU A 162 -9.39 12.87 20.96
N ARG A 163 -9.88 14.06 20.60
CA ARG A 163 -11.26 14.26 20.15
C ARG A 163 -11.44 13.60 18.77
N GLU A 164 -12.66 13.23 18.40
CA GLU A 164 -12.92 12.59 17.09
C GLU A 164 -12.41 13.44 15.91
N SER A 165 -12.65 14.75 15.95
CA SER A 165 -12.18 15.69 14.92
C SER A 165 -10.65 15.82 14.86
N GLU A 166 -9.96 15.65 16.00
CA GLU A 166 -8.51 15.60 16.09
C GLU A 166 -7.97 14.29 15.49
N LEU A 167 -8.60 13.15 15.78
CA LEU A 167 -8.28 11.85 15.17
C LEU A 167 -8.45 11.89 13.64
N VAL A 168 -9.58 12.43 13.16
CA VAL A 168 -9.89 12.55 11.72
C VAL A 168 -8.89 13.45 11.01
N PHE A 169 -8.49 14.56 11.62
CA PHE A 169 -7.42 15.43 11.11
C PHE A 169 -6.07 14.69 11.11
N GLY A 170 -5.73 14.02 12.20
CA GLY A 170 -4.45 13.33 12.39
C GLY A 170 -4.22 12.21 11.37
N ALA A 171 -5.20 11.33 11.17
CA ALA A 171 -5.12 10.25 10.18
C ALA A 171 -5.01 10.77 8.74
N LYS A 172 -5.73 11.87 8.40
CA LYS A 172 -5.63 12.51 7.08
C LYS A 172 -4.26 13.15 6.84
N GLN A 173 -3.70 13.80 7.85
CA GLN A 173 -2.36 14.39 7.79
C GLN A 173 -1.27 13.31 7.72
N ALA A 174 -1.43 12.19 8.44
CA ALA A 174 -0.50 11.06 8.34
C ALA A 174 -0.41 10.47 6.92
N TRP A 175 -1.54 10.36 6.20
CA TRP A 175 -1.52 9.97 4.79
C TRP A 175 -0.89 11.04 3.90
N ARG A 176 -1.27 12.31 4.08
CA ARG A 176 -0.68 13.46 3.35
C ARG A 176 0.85 13.56 3.53
N ASN A 177 1.35 13.16 4.69
CA ASN A 177 2.77 13.17 5.05
C ASN A 177 3.53 11.91 4.60
N ALA A 178 2.87 10.85 4.15
CA ALA A 178 3.52 9.57 3.84
C ALA A 178 4.38 9.64 2.54
N PRO A 179 5.73 9.68 2.63
CA PRO A 179 6.57 10.05 1.48
C PRO A 179 6.58 9.00 0.36
N ARG A 180 6.21 7.76 0.66
CA ARG A 180 6.18 6.61 -0.25
C ARG A 180 4.85 6.39 -0.98
N CYS A 181 3.85 7.26 -0.74
CA CYS A 181 2.53 7.12 -1.36
C CYS A 181 2.37 8.06 -2.57
N VAL A 182 2.16 7.48 -3.75
CA VAL A 182 1.88 8.23 -5.00
C VAL A 182 0.42 8.72 -5.05
N GLY A 183 -0.53 7.98 -4.48
CA GLY A 183 -1.97 8.31 -4.50
C GLY A 183 -2.42 9.47 -3.60
N ARG A 184 -1.49 10.27 -3.05
CA ARG A 184 -1.77 11.25 -1.98
C ARG A 184 -2.70 12.40 -2.35
N ILE A 185 -3.02 12.65 -3.63
CA ILE A 185 -3.96 13.71 -4.02
C ILE A 185 -5.35 13.56 -3.35
N GLN A 186 -5.73 12.34 -2.96
CA GLN A 186 -7.02 12.02 -2.34
C GLN A 186 -7.04 12.21 -0.81
N TRP A 187 -5.94 12.66 -0.18
CA TRP A 187 -5.75 12.65 1.29
C TRP A 187 -6.93 13.21 2.10
N GLY A 188 -7.54 14.31 1.64
CA GLY A 188 -8.67 14.95 2.32
C GLY A 188 -9.96 14.12 2.35
N LYS A 189 -10.11 13.14 1.45
CA LYS A 189 -11.32 12.31 1.27
C LYS A 189 -11.35 11.03 2.10
N LEU A 190 -10.31 10.74 2.89
CA LEU A 190 -10.24 9.52 3.72
C LEU A 190 -11.46 9.41 4.65
N GLN A 191 -12.17 8.28 4.60
CA GLN A 191 -13.09 7.89 5.67
C GLN A 191 -12.29 7.42 6.88
N VAL A 192 -12.65 7.88 8.07
CA VAL A 192 -12.10 7.38 9.32
C VAL A 192 -13.21 6.64 10.08
N PHE A 193 -12.90 5.44 10.56
CA PHE A 193 -13.70 4.73 11.55
C PHE A 193 -12.95 4.78 12.88
N ASP A 194 -13.50 5.51 13.84
CA ASP A 194 -13.03 5.45 15.22
C ASP A 194 -13.47 4.10 15.81
N ALA A 195 -12.50 3.32 16.26
CA ALA A 195 -12.67 2.03 16.93
C ALA A 195 -11.86 2.00 18.23
N ARG A 196 -11.58 3.16 18.84
CA ARG A 196 -10.84 3.28 20.10
C ARG A 196 -11.63 2.82 21.33
N ASP A 197 -12.90 2.46 21.16
CA ASP A 197 -13.74 1.82 22.18
C ASP A 197 -13.59 0.28 22.21
N CYS A 198 -13.03 -0.31 21.15
CA CYS A 198 -12.86 -1.75 20.92
C CYS A 198 -12.10 -2.45 22.06
N ARG A 199 -12.62 -3.60 22.48
CA ARG A 199 -12.18 -4.32 23.69
C ARG A 199 -11.63 -5.71 23.41
N SER A 200 -12.05 -6.34 22.32
CA SER A 200 -11.84 -7.76 22.03
C SER A 200 -11.43 -8.02 20.57
N ALA A 201 -10.83 -9.18 20.29
CA ALA A 201 -10.45 -9.57 18.93
C ALA A 201 -11.68 -9.79 18.02
N GLN A 202 -12.83 -10.17 18.58
CA GLN A 202 -14.10 -10.33 17.88
C GLN A 202 -14.71 -8.97 17.46
N GLU A 203 -14.55 -7.94 18.30
CA GLU A 203 -14.87 -6.55 17.94
C GLU A 203 -13.92 -6.03 16.85
N MET A 204 -12.61 -6.30 16.94
CA MET A 204 -11.65 -5.97 15.87
C MET A 204 -12.10 -6.57 14.53
N PHE A 205 -12.44 -7.87 14.53
CA PHE A 205 -12.90 -8.56 13.32
C PHE A 205 -14.18 -7.93 12.75
N THR A 206 -15.11 -7.52 13.61
CA THR A 206 -16.35 -6.85 13.22
C THR A 206 -16.08 -5.48 12.59
N TYR A 207 -15.21 -4.67 13.20
CA TYR A 207 -14.75 -3.40 12.65
C TYR A 207 -14.01 -3.57 11.31
N ILE A 208 -13.18 -4.61 11.17
CA ILE A 208 -12.48 -4.95 9.92
C ILE A 208 -13.46 -5.40 8.81
N CYS A 209 -14.45 -6.22 9.13
CA CYS A 209 -15.48 -6.61 8.16
C CYS A 209 -16.28 -5.41 7.66
N ASN A 210 -16.62 -4.47 8.55
CA ASN A 210 -17.27 -3.21 8.19
C ASN A 210 -16.37 -2.31 7.32
N HIS A 211 -15.06 -2.23 7.63
CA HIS A 211 -14.06 -1.53 6.83
C HIS A 211 -14.00 -2.09 5.40
N ILE A 212 -13.83 -3.41 5.24
CA ILE A 212 -13.76 -4.07 3.93
C ILE A 212 -15.07 -3.86 3.16
N LYS A 213 -16.23 -4.06 3.80
CA LYS A 213 -17.55 -3.82 3.19
C LYS A 213 -17.71 -2.36 2.69
N TYR A 214 -17.27 -1.39 3.49
CA TYR A 214 -17.30 0.03 3.11
C TYR A 214 -16.34 0.34 1.97
N ALA A 215 -15.09 -0.13 2.06
CA ALA A 215 -14.03 0.23 1.14
C ALA A 215 -14.17 -0.48 -0.22
N THR A 216 -14.57 -1.76 -0.25
CA THR A 216 -14.81 -2.53 -1.47
C THR A 216 -15.99 -2.00 -2.29
N ASN A 217 -17.07 -1.54 -1.65
CA ASN A 217 -18.16 -0.76 -2.27
C ASN A 217 -18.65 -1.26 -3.66
N ARG A 218 -18.81 -2.59 -3.82
CA ARG A 218 -19.19 -3.25 -5.09
C ARG A 218 -18.27 -2.94 -6.30
N GLY A 219 -16.99 -2.65 -6.05
CA GLY A 219 -15.97 -2.33 -7.06
C GLY A 219 -15.57 -0.85 -7.09
N ASN A 220 -16.44 0.07 -6.70
CA ASN A 220 -16.17 1.52 -6.70
C ASN A 220 -15.41 1.93 -5.43
N LEU A 221 -14.11 1.62 -5.38
CA LEU A 221 -13.32 1.58 -4.15
C LEU A 221 -13.23 2.93 -3.41
N ARG A 222 -13.31 2.89 -2.09
CA ARG A 222 -13.22 4.07 -1.21
C ARG A 222 -12.06 3.93 -0.22
N SER A 223 -11.26 4.99 -0.12
CA SER A 223 -10.18 5.08 0.88
C SER A 223 -10.77 5.16 2.30
N ALA A 224 -10.38 4.22 3.15
CA ALA A 224 -10.81 4.15 4.54
C ALA A 224 -9.64 3.88 5.48
N ILE A 225 -9.76 4.28 6.74
CA ILE A 225 -8.91 3.82 7.84
C ILE A 225 -9.81 3.44 9.02
N THR A 226 -9.46 2.37 9.73
CA THR A 226 -10.04 2.07 11.04
C THR A 226 -8.93 2.23 12.08
N VAL A 227 -9.18 2.99 13.15
CA VAL A 227 -8.17 3.23 14.20
C VAL A 227 -8.63 2.57 15.50
N PHE A 228 -7.94 1.48 15.87
CA PHE A 228 -8.15 0.77 17.13
C PHE A 228 -7.49 1.54 18.31
N PRO A 229 -7.66 1.10 19.57
CA PRO A 229 -7.15 1.86 20.73
C PRO A 229 -5.64 2.11 20.67
N GLN A 230 -5.23 3.27 21.18
CA GLN A 230 -3.81 3.64 21.30
C GLN A 230 -3.05 2.70 22.27
N ARG A 231 -1.73 2.65 22.11
CA ARG A 231 -0.82 2.03 23.08
C ARG A 231 -0.95 2.73 24.43
N CYS A 232 -1.08 1.96 25.50
CA CYS A 232 -1.15 2.48 26.88
C CYS A 232 0.01 1.91 27.72
N PRO A 233 0.64 2.69 28.61
CA PRO A 233 1.64 2.17 29.53
C PRO A 233 1.10 1.01 30.37
N GLY A 234 1.89 -0.06 30.51
CA GLY A 234 1.54 -1.22 31.34
C GLY A 234 0.48 -2.17 30.77
N ARG A 235 0.03 -1.96 29.53
CA ARG A 235 -0.94 -2.80 28.81
C ARG A 235 -0.35 -3.23 27.45
N GLY A 236 -0.75 -4.40 26.95
CA GLY A 236 -0.40 -4.84 25.59
C GLY A 236 -1.00 -3.99 24.47
N ASP A 237 -0.53 -4.22 23.24
CA ASP A 237 -1.04 -3.56 22.03
C ASP A 237 -2.23 -4.31 21.42
N PHE A 238 -3.17 -3.58 20.83
CA PHE A 238 -3.99 -4.13 19.74
C PHE A 238 -3.11 -4.29 18.49
N ARG A 239 -3.06 -5.48 17.88
CA ARG A 239 -2.26 -5.75 16.67
C ARG A 239 -3.03 -6.58 15.65
N ILE A 240 -2.85 -6.25 14.38
CA ILE A 240 -3.17 -7.14 13.25
C ILE A 240 -1.85 -7.75 12.80
N TRP A 241 -1.76 -9.08 12.79
CA TRP A 241 -0.52 -9.78 12.43
C TRP A 241 -0.33 -9.82 10.90
N ASN A 242 -1.42 -9.89 10.13
CA ASN A 242 -1.40 -9.82 8.68
C ASN A 242 -0.85 -8.47 8.20
N SER A 243 0.02 -8.51 7.19
CA SER A 243 0.59 -7.32 6.54
C SER A 243 -0.46 -6.46 5.83
N GLN A 244 -1.43 -7.13 5.18
CA GLN A 244 -2.62 -6.52 4.58
C GLN A 244 -3.87 -7.31 5.00
N LEU A 245 -5.04 -6.66 5.04
CA LEU A 245 -6.32 -7.29 5.44
C LEU A 245 -6.74 -8.43 4.51
N VAL A 246 -6.39 -8.34 3.23
CA VAL A 246 -6.58 -9.42 2.25
C VAL A 246 -5.22 -9.75 1.65
N ARG A 247 -4.86 -11.04 1.68
CA ARG A 247 -3.67 -11.66 1.07
C ARG A 247 -4.00 -13.11 0.71
N TYR A 248 -3.26 -13.64 -0.27
CA TYR A 248 -3.25 -15.06 -0.58
C TYR A 248 -2.19 -15.81 0.23
N ALA A 249 -2.46 -17.05 0.60
CA ALA A 249 -1.54 -17.92 1.32
C ALA A 249 -0.32 -18.33 0.46
N GLY A 250 0.75 -18.77 1.13
CA GLY A 250 1.94 -19.34 0.51
C GLY A 250 2.32 -20.66 1.16
N TYR A 251 2.29 -21.75 0.40
CA TYR A 251 2.51 -23.11 0.88
C TYR A 251 3.82 -23.68 0.36
N ARG A 252 4.81 -23.88 1.24
CA ARG A 252 6.05 -24.60 0.91
C ARG A 252 5.73 -26.05 0.54
N GLN A 253 6.18 -26.48 -0.64
CA GLN A 253 6.02 -27.84 -1.14
C GLN A 253 7.25 -28.71 -0.77
N GLN A 254 7.17 -30.03 -0.97
CA GLN A 254 8.23 -30.98 -0.59
C GLN A 254 9.52 -30.83 -1.39
N ASP A 255 9.44 -30.34 -2.63
CA ASP A 255 10.56 -30.04 -3.52
C ASP A 255 11.23 -28.68 -3.22
N GLY A 256 10.75 -27.95 -2.21
CA GLY A 256 11.22 -26.61 -1.85
C GLY A 256 10.56 -25.46 -2.63
N SER A 257 9.73 -25.76 -3.63
CA SER A 257 8.90 -24.76 -4.32
C SER A 257 7.81 -24.18 -3.39
N VAL A 258 7.11 -23.15 -3.85
CA VAL A 258 5.98 -22.57 -3.12
C VAL A 258 4.77 -22.45 -4.02
N ARG A 259 3.62 -22.92 -3.52
CA ARG A 259 2.31 -22.74 -4.13
C ARG A 259 1.60 -21.53 -3.51
N GLY A 260 1.06 -20.64 -4.33
CA GLY A 260 0.44 -19.39 -3.87
C GLY A 260 1.44 -18.23 -3.86
N ASP A 261 1.45 -17.42 -2.80
CA ASP A 261 2.28 -16.22 -2.68
C ASP A 261 3.50 -16.45 -1.74
N PRO A 262 4.74 -16.56 -2.26
CA PRO A 262 5.93 -16.79 -1.44
C PRO A 262 6.21 -15.73 -0.38
N ALA A 263 5.73 -14.49 -0.55
CA ALA A 263 5.89 -13.45 0.47
C ALA A 263 5.09 -13.72 1.76
N ASN A 264 4.08 -14.60 1.70
CA ASN A 264 3.18 -14.85 2.82
C ASN A 264 3.39 -16.22 3.48
N VAL A 265 4.46 -16.95 3.17
CA VAL A 265 4.72 -18.31 3.72
C VAL A 265 4.79 -18.29 5.25
N GLU A 266 5.53 -17.35 5.85
CA GLU A 266 5.70 -17.25 7.31
C GLU A 266 4.35 -17.04 8.04
N ILE A 267 3.52 -16.11 7.55
CA ILE A 267 2.19 -15.87 8.13
C ILE A 267 1.20 -17.01 7.81
N THR A 268 1.38 -17.73 6.71
CA THR A 268 0.61 -18.93 6.37
C THR A 268 0.90 -20.07 7.36
N GLU A 269 2.17 -20.33 7.65
CA GLU A 269 2.61 -21.30 8.64
C GLU A 269 2.09 -20.95 10.06
N LEU A 270 2.09 -19.67 10.44
CA LEU A 270 1.48 -19.18 11.69
C LEU A 270 -0.05 -19.39 11.73
N CYS A 271 -0.77 -19.10 10.64
CA CYS A 271 -2.22 -19.36 10.57
C CYS A 271 -2.54 -20.85 10.77
N ILE A 272 -1.76 -21.76 10.15
CA ILE A 272 -1.90 -23.21 10.32
C ILE A 272 -1.63 -23.62 11.78
N GLN A 273 -0.56 -23.10 12.41
CA GLN A 273 -0.26 -23.33 13.83
C GLN A 273 -1.39 -22.86 14.76
N HIS A 274 -2.07 -21.75 14.41
CA HIS A 274 -3.24 -21.23 15.14
C HIS A 274 -4.57 -21.92 14.75
N GLY A 275 -4.51 -23.05 14.05
CA GLY A 275 -5.63 -23.95 13.80
C GLY A 275 -6.39 -23.72 12.49
N TRP A 276 -5.80 -23.01 11.52
CA TRP A 276 -6.36 -22.91 10.17
C TRP A 276 -6.14 -24.19 9.36
N THR A 277 -7.19 -24.68 8.71
CA THR A 277 -7.09 -25.74 7.70
C THR A 277 -6.96 -25.10 6.32
N PRO A 278 -5.82 -25.26 5.61
CA PRO A 278 -5.60 -24.65 4.30
C PRO A 278 -6.33 -25.40 3.19
N GLY A 279 -6.66 -24.69 2.09
CA GLY A 279 -7.17 -25.30 0.85
C GLY A 279 -6.08 -25.87 -0.06
N ASN A 280 -4.82 -25.44 0.13
CA ASN A 280 -3.68 -25.73 -0.74
C ASN A 280 -3.88 -25.31 -2.22
N GLY A 281 -4.64 -24.24 -2.46
CA GLY A 281 -4.83 -23.61 -3.77
C GLY A 281 -3.81 -22.50 -4.07
N ARG A 282 -3.83 -21.99 -5.30
CA ARG A 282 -2.95 -20.89 -5.76
C ARG A 282 -3.39 -19.51 -5.26
N PHE A 283 -4.64 -19.36 -4.84
CA PHE A 283 -5.28 -18.10 -4.48
C PHE A 283 -6.15 -18.24 -3.22
N ASP A 284 -5.70 -19.01 -2.23
CA ASP A 284 -6.41 -19.19 -0.97
C ASP A 284 -6.31 -17.93 -0.12
N VAL A 285 -7.44 -17.29 0.19
CA VAL A 285 -7.46 -16.09 1.04
C VAL A 285 -7.06 -16.46 2.47
N LEU A 286 -6.06 -15.76 3.02
CA LEU A 286 -5.62 -15.96 4.41
C LEU A 286 -6.69 -15.49 5.41
N PRO A 287 -6.87 -16.21 6.53
CA PRO A 287 -7.59 -15.68 7.67
C PRO A 287 -6.78 -14.57 8.36
N LEU A 288 -7.45 -13.76 9.16
CA LEU A 288 -6.84 -12.74 9.99
C LEU A 288 -6.38 -13.32 11.32
N LEU A 289 -5.13 -13.03 11.70
CA LEU A 289 -4.63 -13.19 13.06
C LEU A 289 -4.73 -11.83 13.77
N LEU A 290 -5.64 -11.75 14.74
CA LEU A 290 -6.00 -10.53 15.46
C LEU A 290 -5.67 -10.67 16.94
N GLN A 291 -4.94 -9.71 17.47
CA GLN A 291 -4.48 -9.69 18.85
C GLN A 291 -5.13 -8.52 19.60
N ALA A 292 -5.88 -8.85 20.65
CA ALA A 292 -6.22 -7.89 21.69
C ALA A 292 -5.07 -7.79 22.72
N PRO A 293 -4.99 -6.70 23.50
CA PRO A 293 -3.97 -6.52 24.52
C PRO A 293 -3.90 -7.67 25.52
N ASP A 294 -2.66 -8.08 25.81
CA ASP A 294 -2.32 -9.09 26.83
C ASP A 294 -2.90 -10.50 26.56
N GLU A 295 -3.51 -10.71 25.39
CA GLU A 295 -4.08 -11.98 24.91
C GLU A 295 -3.26 -12.55 23.72
N PRO A 296 -3.28 -13.89 23.50
CA PRO A 296 -2.73 -14.49 22.29
C PRO A 296 -3.61 -14.19 21.07
N PRO A 297 -3.07 -14.18 19.83
CA PRO A 297 -3.85 -13.84 18.65
C PRO A 297 -4.89 -14.92 18.29
N GLU A 298 -6.12 -14.47 18.08
CA GLU A 298 -7.23 -15.27 17.57
C GLU A 298 -7.26 -15.27 16.04
N LEU A 299 -7.89 -16.30 15.47
CA LEU A 299 -7.88 -16.59 14.04
C LEU A 299 -9.31 -16.47 13.46
N PHE A 300 -9.50 -15.56 12.51
CA PHE A 300 -10.81 -15.27 11.91
C PHE A 300 -10.76 -15.39 10.38
N SER A 301 -11.51 -16.35 9.82
CA SER A 301 -11.71 -16.43 8.37
C SER A 301 -12.60 -15.29 7.87
N LEU A 302 -12.14 -14.54 6.88
CA LEU A 302 -12.96 -13.52 6.22
C LEU A 302 -14.18 -14.16 5.53
N PRO A 303 -15.39 -13.56 5.62
CA PRO A 303 -16.54 -13.99 4.83
C PRO A 303 -16.24 -13.79 3.32
N PRO A 304 -16.36 -14.83 2.48
CA PRO A 304 -15.98 -14.74 1.06
C PRO A 304 -16.71 -13.64 0.29
N GLU A 305 -17.95 -13.31 0.67
CA GLU A 305 -18.75 -12.25 0.04
C GLU A 305 -18.27 -10.82 0.32
N LEU A 306 -17.30 -10.64 1.22
CA LEU A 306 -16.59 -9.37 1.42
C LEU A 306 -15.32 -9.27 0.56
N VAL A 307 -14.79 -10.39 0.06
CA VAL A 307 -13.56 -10.46 -0.72
C VAL A 307 -13.90 -10.46 -2.21
N LEU A 308 -13.98 -9.26 -2.79
CA LEU A 308 -14.14 -9.09 -4.23
C LEU A 308 -12.83 -9.49 -4.94
N GLU A 309 -12.89 -10.54 -5.76
CA GLU A 309 -11.80 -10.94 -6.66
C GLU A 309 -12.10 -10.56 -8.11
N VAL A 310 -11.04 -10.24 -8.85
CA VAL A 310 -11.05 -9.97 -10.29
C VAL A 310 -10.24 -11.09 -10.98
N PRO A 311 -10.88 -12.02 -11.72
CA PRO A 311 -10.17 -12.91 -12.64
C PRO A 311 -9.43 -12.09 -13.70
N LEU A 312 -8.26 -12.56 -14.16
CA LEU A 312 -7.44 -11.81 -15.11
C LEU A 312 -7.49 -12.40 -16.52
N GLU A 313 -7.79 -11.54 -17.48
CA GLU A 313 -7.93 -11.80 -18.92
C GLU A 313 -7.30 -10.67 -19.75
N HIS A 314 -6.89 -10.96 -20.98
CA HIS A 314 -6.23 -9.99 -21.87
C HIS A 314 -7.17 -9.56 -23.01
N PRO A 315 -7.19 -8.27 -23.43
CA PRO A 315 -8.06 -7.79 -24.50
C PRO A 315 -7.79 -8.41 -25.88
N THR A 316 -6.63 -9.05 -26.07
CA THR A 316 -6.16 -9.58 -27.37
C THR A 316 -5.49 -10.96 -27.30
N LEU A 317 -5.21 -11.48 -26.10
CA LEU A 317 -4.50 -12.76 -25.91
C LEU A 317 -5.44 -13.72 -25.19
N GLU A 318 -6.32 -14.39 -25.95
CA GLU A 318 -7.42 -15.22 -25.43
C GLU A 318 -6.94 -16.31 -24.45
N TRP A 319 -5.75 -16.86 -24.66
CA TRP A 319 -5.13 -17.86 -23.79
C TRP A 319 -4.81 -17.33 -22.38
N PHE A 320 -4.74 -16.02 -22.15
CA PHE A 320 -4.32 -15.46 -20.86
C PHE A 320 -5.29 -15.85 -19.74
N ALA A 321 -6.58 -15.94 -20.02
CA ALA A 321 -7.60 -16.40 -19.07
C ALA A 321 -7.36 -17.86 -18.61
N ALA A 322 -6.76 -18.71 -19.47
CA ALA A 322 -6.45 -20.10 -19.15
C ALA A 322 -5.31 -20.24 -18.12
N LEU A 323 -4.54 -19.18 -17.84
CA LEU A 323 -3.58 -19.16 -16.72
C LEU A 323 -4.26 -19.21 -15.34
N GLY A 324 -5.58 -19.03 -15.27
CA GLY A 324 -6.38 -19.12 -14.05
C GLY A 324 -6.06 -18.05 -13.01
N LEU A 325 -5.46 -16.93 -13.45
CA LEU A 325 -5.01 -15.84 -12.60
C LEU A 325 -6.18 -15.02 -12.07
N ARG A 326 -6.03 -14.48 -10.86
CA ARG A 326 -6.95 -13.53 -10.24
C ARG A 326 -6.20 -12.60 -9.30
N TRP A 327 -6.80 -11.47 -8.95
CA TRP A 327 -6.35 -10.67 -7.82
C TRP A 327 -7.53 -10.04 -7.06
N TYR A 328 -7.38 -9.85 -5.75
CA TYR A 328 -8.41 -9.22 -4.92
C TYR A 328 -8.44 -7.71 -5.12
N ALA A 329 -9.62 -7.10 -5.09
CA ALA A 329 -9.84 -5.71 -5.45
C ALA A 329 -9.19 -4.71 -4.48
N LEU A 330 -9.19 -5.00 -3.18
CA LEU A 330 -8.92 -4.01 -2.12
C LEU A 330 -7.48 -4.10 -1.56
N PRO A 331 -6.58 -3.15 -1.86
CA PRO A 331 -5.34 -2.99 -1.11
C PRO A 331 -5.65 -2.30 0.23
N ALA A 332 -5.47 -3.03 1.33
CA ALA A 332 -5.60 -2.50 2.68
C ALA A 332 -4.42 -2.93 3.57
N VAL A 333 -3.52 -2.01 3.89
CA VAL A 333 -2.34 -2.23 4.73
C VAL A 333 -2.75 -2.25 6.21
N SER A 334 -2.33 -3.26 6.96
CA SER A 334 -2.81 -3.50 8.33
C SER A 334 -1.73 -3.62 9.40
N ASN A 335 -0.45 -3.83 9.03
CA ASN A 335 0.64 -3.96 10.00
C ASN A 335 1.41 -2.66 10.29
N MET A 336 1.00 -1.51 9.76
CA MET A 336 1.63 -0.21 10.09
C MET A 336 1.02 0.40 11.35
N LEU A 337 1.85 1.19 12.05
CA LEU A 337 1.48 1.99 13.21
C LEU A 337 1.17 3.42 12.77
N LEU A 338 0.11 4.02 13.32
CA LEU A 338 -0.23 5.43 13.11
C LEU A 338 0.24 6.25 14.34
N GLU A 339 0.98 7.33 14.12
CA GLU A 339 1.42 8.27 15.15
C GLU A 339 0.72 9.61 14.96
N ILE A 340 0.11 10.13 16.03
CA ILE A 340 -0.55 11.45 16.07
C ILE A 340 -0.20 12.16 17.39
N GLY A 341 0.72 13.13 17.34
CA GLY A 341 1.03 13.99 18.50
C GLY A 341 1.70 13.24 19.65
N GLY A 342 2.48 12.20 19.33
CA GLY A 342 3.08 11.29 20.31
C GLY A 342 2.18 10.13 20.75
N LEU A 343 0.89 10.14 20.39
CA LEU A 343 0.03 8.96 20.58
C LEU A 343 0.25 7.94 19.46
N GLU A 344 0.62 6.73 19.86
CA GLU A 344 0.82 5.60 18.95
C GLU A 344 -0.42 4.71 18.88
N PHE A 345 -0.85 4.36 17.66
CA PHE A 345 -1.97 3.47 17.36
C PHE A 345 -1.43 2.24 16.59
N PRO A 346 -1.08 1.13 17.26
CA PRO A 346 -0.35 -0.01 16.67
C PRO A 346 -1.19 -0.89 15.72
N ALA A 347 -2.51 -0.70 15.67
CA ALA A 347 -3.41 -1.28 14.68
C ALA A 347 -4.27 -0.17 14.07
N ALA A 348 -3.89 0.28 12.88
CA ALA A 348 -4.60 1.33 12.15
C ALA A 348 -4.77 0.97 10.66
N PRO A 349 -5.49 -0.13 10.32
CA PRO A 349 -5.60 -0.60 8.94
C PRO A 349 -6.20 0.45 8.01
N PHE A 350 -5.50 0.70 6.90
CA PHE A 350 -5.78 1.74 5.90
C PHE A 350 -5.92 1.13 4.51
N SER A 351 -6.94 1.55 3.74
CA SER A 351 -7.19 1.12 2.37
C SER A 351 -7.15 2.24 1.34
N GLY A 352 -6.87 1.85 0.09
CA GLY A 352 -7.01 2.69 -1.09
C GLY A 352 -7.55 1.87 -2.27
N TRP A 353 -7.01 2.13 -3.45
CA TRP A 353 -7.17 1.30 -4.65
C TRP A 353 -5.81 1.10 -5.31
N TYR A 354 -5.70 0.06 -6.13
CA TYR A 354 -4.43 -0.33 -6.75
C TYR A 354 -3.99 0.64 -7.85
N MET A 355 -2.69 0.90 -7.91
CA MET A 355 -2.00 1.21 -9.16
C MET A 355 -1.67 -0.12 -9.86
N SER A 356 -1.93 -0.26 -11.16
CA SER A 356 -1.86 -1.55 -11.85
C SER A 356 -0.52 -2.28 -11.72
N THR A 357 0.58 -1.52 -11.67
CA THR A 357 1.96 -2.05 -11.54
C THR A 357 2.24 -2.69 -10.18
N GLU A 358 1.44 -2.42 -9.15
CA GLU A 358 1.48 -3.18 -7.89
C GLU A 358 1.05 -4.63 -8.09
N ILE A 359 0.08 -4.89 -8.99
CA ILE A 359 -0.38 -6.23 -9.32
C ILE A 359 0.49 -6.79 -10.45
N GLY A 360 0.46 -6.15 -11.62
CA GLY A 360 1.11 -6.64 -12.84
C GLY A 360 2.60 -6.81 -12.67
N THR A 361 3.32 -5.72 -12.40
CA THR A 361 4.78 -5.81 -12.21
C THR A 361 5.15 -6.50 -10.88
N ARG A 362 4.58 -6.08 -9.74
CA ARG A 362 5.11 -6.47 -8.42
C ARG A 362 4.50 -7.73 -7.80
N ASN A 363 3.21 -8.02 -7.97
CA ASN A 363 2.63 -9.27 -7.45
C ASN A 363 2.85 -10.44 -8.43
N LEU A 364 2.73 -10.20 -9.73
CA LEU A 364 2.79 -11.25 -10.74
C LEU A 364 4.20 -11.52 -11.29
N CYS A 365 5.01 -10.49 -11.57
CA CYS A 365 6.33 -10.67 -12.22
C CYS A 365 7.55 -10.75 -11.29
N ASP A 366 7.47 -10.28 -10.04
CA ASP A 366 8.61 -10.36 -9.10
C ASP A 366 9.04 -11.83 -8.87
N PRO A 367 10.34 -12.20 -9.01
CA PRO A 367 10.78 -13.60 -8.86
C PRO A 367 10.63 -14.23 -7.47
N HIS A 368 10.36 -13.42 -6.45
CA HIS A 368 10.06 -13.87 -5.08
C HIS A 368 8.56 -13.81 -4.77
N ARG A 369 7.72 -13.69 -5.81
CA ARG A 369 6.25 -13.62 -5.77
C ARG A 369 5.68 -14.68 -6.72
N TYR A 370 4.70 -14.37 -7.57
CA TYR A 370 4.09 -15.37 -8.45
C TYR A 370 4.95 -15.74 -9.68
N ASN A 371 5.98 -14.94 -10.02
CA ASN A 371 7.00 -15.19 -11.05
C ASN A 371 6.47 -15.65 -12.45
N ILE A 372 5.29 -15.19 -12.88
CA ILE A 372 4.64 -15.69 -14.12
C ILE A 372 5.27 -15.18 -15.43
N LEU A 373 6.34 -14.40 -15.34
CA LEU A 373 6.86 -13.60 -16.44
C LEU A 373 7.36 -14.47 -17.60
N GLU A 374 7.92 -15.63 -17.30
CA GLU A 374 8.42 -16.60 -18.29
C GLU A 374 7.28 -17.42 -18.90
N ASP A 375 6.32 -17.87 -18.10
CA ASP A 375 5.08 -18.54 -18.57
C ASP A 375 4.39 -17.71 -19.67
N VAL A 376 4.18 -16.42 -19.38
CA VAL A 376 3.56 -15.46 -20.31
C VAL A 376 4.42 -15.26 -21.55
N ALA A 377 5.74 -15.13 -21.42
CA ALA A 377 6.63 -14.93 -22.56
C ALA A 377 6.66 -16.13 -23.51
N VAL A 378 6.58 -17.35 -22.98
CA VAL A 378 6.46 -18.59 -23.77
C VAL A 378 5.11 -18.64 -24.48
N CYS A 379 4.00 -18.30 -23.81
CA CYS A 379 2.68 -18.21 -24.45
C CYS A 379 2.55 -17.07 -25.48
N MET A 380 3.48 -16.11 -25.48
CA MET A 380 3.62 -15.04 -26.48
C MET A 380 4.59 -15.39 -27.64
N ASP A 381 5.16 -16.60 -27.68
CA ASP A 381 6.20 -17.02 -28.64
C ASP A 381 7.44 -16.08 -28.67
N LEU A 382 7.86 -15.59 -27.49
CA LEU A 382 9.03 -14.74 -27.34
C LEU A 382 10.30 -15.57 -27.10
N ASP A 383 11.42 -15.17 -27.72
CA ASP A 383 12.73 -15.77 -27.45
C ASP A 383 13.22 -15.42 -26.03
N THR A 384 12.98 -16.32 -25.08
CA THR A 384 13.40 -16.17 -23.67
C THR A 384 14.90 -16.39 -23.46
N ARG A 385 15.63 -16.96 -24.43
CA ARG A 385 17.01 -17.45 -24.28
C ARG A 385 18.04 -16.34 -24.13
N THR A 386 17.72 -15.13 -24.59
CA THR A 386 18.59 -13.95 -24.49
C THR A 386 17.84 -12.77 -23.91
N THR A 387 18.51 -11.96 -23.07
CA THR A 387 17.96 -10.71 -22.57
C THR A 387 17.83 -9.64 -23.67
N SER A 388 18.59 -9.74 -24.76
CA SER A 388 18.57 -8.78 -25.87
C SER A 388 17.29 -8.81 -26.73
N SER A 389 16.43 -9.81 -26.57
CA SER A 389 15.10 -9.86 -27.23
C SER A 389 14.06 -8.96 -26.56
N LEU A 390 14.38 -8.43 -25.36
CA LEU A 390 13.51 -7.66 -24.47
C LEU A 390 12.20 -8.41 -24.14
N TRP A 391 12.28 -9.75 -24.02
CA TRP A 391 11.11 -10.58 -23.72
C TRP A 391 10.45 -10.25 -22.38
N LYS A 392 11.26 -9.91 -21.37
CA LYS A 392 10.79 -9.53 -20.02
C LYS A 392 9.99 -8.25 -20.05
N ASP A 393 10.47 -7.25 -20.78
CA ASP A 393 9.83 -5.95 -20.95
C ASP A 393 8.48 -6.11 -21.66
N LYS A 394 8.44 -6.88 -22.77
CA LYS A 394 7.22 -7.19 -23.52
C LYS A 394 6.18 -7.92 -22.66
N ALA A 395 6.55 -9.03 -22.04
CA ALA A 395 5.63 -9.81 -21.21
C ALA A 395 5.14 -9.01 -19.98
N ALA A 396 5.99 -8.17 -19.38
CA ALA A 396 5.58 -7.30 -18.27
C ALA A 396 4.59 -6.20 -18.69
N VAL A 397 4.64 -5.72 -19.93
CA VAL A 397 3.64 -4.78 -20.48
C VAL A 397 2.30 -5.47 -20.65
N GLU A 398 2.23 -6.63 -21.32
CA GLU A 398 0.97 -7.35 -21.53
C GLU A 398 0.33 -7.81 -20.21
N ILE A 399 1.12 -8.21 -19.20
CA ILE A 399 0.61 -8.55 -17.85
C ILE A 399 -0.04 -7.32 -17.18
N ASN A 400 0.54 -6.12 -17.35
CA ASN A 400 -0.05 -4.89 -16.84
C ASN A 400 -1.31 -4.46 -17.61
N LEU A 401 -1.35 -4.73 -18.92
CA LEU A 401 -2.52 -4.52 -19.77
C LEU A 401 -3.67 -5.47 -19.38
N ALA A 402 -3.38 -6.76 -19.11
CA ALA A 402 -4.34 -7.73 -18.59
C ALA A 402 -4.99 -7.23 -17.29
N VAL A 403 -4.17 -6.79 -16.33
CA VAL A 403 -4.62 -6.27 -15.03
C VAL A 403 -5.54 -5.05 -15.20
N LEU A 404 -5.15 -4.08 -16.03
CA LEU A 404 -5.97 -2.88 -16.28
C LEU A 404 -7.30 -3.24 -16.95
N HIS A 405 -7.26 -4.03 -18.03
CA HIS A 405 -8.43 -4.49 -18.77
C HIS A 405 -9.43 -5.23 -17.86
N SER A 406 -8.94 -6.20 -17.09
CA SER A 406 -9.77 -7.04 -16.22
C SER A 406 -10.48 -6.24 -15.14
N TYR A 407 -9.78 -5.30 -14.48
CA TYR A 407 -10.37 -4.43 -13.47
C TYR A 407 -11.40 -3.47 -14.08
N GLN A 408 -11.12 -2.93 -15.28
CA GLN A 408 -12.07 -2.06 -16.01
C GLN A 408 -13.34 -2.82 -16.41
N LEU A 409 -13.22 -4.03 -16.97
CA LEU A 409 -14.34 -4.89 -17.33
C LEU A 409 -15.18 -5.30 -16.11
N ALA A 410 -14.51 -5.67 -15.01
CA ALA A 410 -15.15 -5.98 -13.72
C ALA A 410 -15.72 -4.73 -13.00
N LYS A 411 -15.51 -3.52 -13.55
CA LYS A 411 -15.94 -2.22 -12.98
C LYS A 411 -15.36 -1.96 -11.58
N VAL A 412 -14.13 -2.39 -11.36
CA VAL A 412 -13.35 -2.20 -10.13
C VAL A 412 -12.38 -1.04 -10.31
N THR A 413 -12.32 -0.14 -9.33
CA THR A 413 -11.41 1.02 -9.34
C THR A 413 -9.96 0.57 -9.36
N ILE A 414 -9.25 0.96 -10.41
CA ILE A 414 -7.80 0.83 -10.58
C ILE A 414 -7.28 2.11 -11.26
N VAL A 415 -5.98 2.38 -11.15
CA VAL A 415 -5.33 3.46 -11.90
C VAL A 415 -4.06 2.93 -12.58
N ASP A 416 -3.75 3.40 -13.77
CA ASP A 416 -2.46 3.13 -14.41
C ASP A 416 -1.35 4.02 -13.82
N HIS A 417 -0.10 3.70 -14.15
CA HIS A 417 1.05 4.38 -13.56
C HIS A 417 1.38 5.74 -14.20
N HIS A 418 0.91 6.05 -15.41
CA HIS A 418 1.08 7.38 -16.02
C HIS A 418 0.05 8.37 -15.45
N ALA A 419 -1.22 7.95 -15.31
CA ALA A 419 -2.24 8.76 -14.66
C ALA A 419 -1.94 8.98 -13.17
N ALA A 420 -1.51 7.93 -12.44
CA ALA A 420 -1.14 8.05 -11.03
C ALA A 420 0.01 9.05 -10.79
N THR A 421 1.07 8.99 -11.60
CA THR A 421 2.24 9.88 -11.48
C THR A 421 1.94 11.30 -11.94
N THR A 422 1.15 11.49 -13.00
CA THR A 422 0.62 12.80 -13.39
C THR A 422 -0.23 13.42 -12.27
N SER A 423 -1.06 12.61 -11.61
CA SER A 423 -1.86 13.05 -10.46
C SER A 423 -0.99 13.40 -9.25
N PHE A 424 0.08 12.64 -9.00
CA PHE A 424 1.06 12.98 -7.96
C PHE A 424 1.80 14.29 -8.23
N MET A 425 2.19 14.57 -9.47
CA MET A 425 2.79 15.87 -9.84
C MET A 425 1.83 17.03 -9.54
N LYS A 426 0.52 16.85 -9.76
CA LYS A 426 -0.46 17.88 -9.39
C LYS A 426 -0.66 18.01 -7.88
N HIS A 427 -0.53 16.92 -7.12
CA HIS A 427 -0.47 16.98 -5.66
C HIS A 427 0.78 17.77 -5.20
N LEU A 428 1.97 17.47 -5.74
CA LEU A 428 3.23 18.16 -5.42
C LEU A 428 3.13 19.68 -5.65
N GLU A 429 2.59 20.12 -6.80
CA GLU A 429 2.31 21.54 -7.06
C GLU A 429 1.44 22.17 -5.96
N ASN A 430 0.34 21.51 -5.61
CA ASN A 430 -0.65 22.03 -4.67
C ASN A 430 -0.09 22.11 -3.25
N GLU A 431 0.73 21.12 -2.84
CA GLU A 431 1.40 21.10 -1.55
C GLU A 431 2.50 22.16 -1.44
N GLN A 432 3.29 22.35 -2.50
CA GLN A 432 4.27 23.43 -2.60
C GLN A 432 3.61 24.82 -2.44
N LYS A 433 2.43 25.02 -3.03
CA LYS A 433 1.64 26.26 -2.91
C LYS A 433 0.96 26.41 -1.55
N ALA A 434 0.45 25.32 -0.96
CA ALA A 434 -0.36 25.35 0.26
C ALA A 434 0.45 25.30 1.56
N ARG A 435 1.63 24.69 1.56
CA ARG A 435 2.49 24.54 2.75
C ARG A 435 4.00 24.58 2.49
N GLY A 436 4.43 24.98 1.29
CA GLY A 436 5.84 25.25 1.00
C GLY A 436 6.72 24.03 0.70
N GLY A 437 6.15 22.83 0.60
CA GLY A 437 6.91 21.61 0.29
C GLY A 437 6.07 20.34 0.30
N CYS A 438 6.68 19.21 -0.03
CA CYS A 438 6.05 17.90 0.05
C CYS A 438 7.10 16.78 0.27
N PRO A 439 7.06 16.04 1.39
CA PRO A 439 7.99 14.95 1.62
C PRO A 439 7.73 13.82 0.61
N ALA A 440 8.76 13.36 -0.10
CA ALA A 440 8.62 12.33 -1.12
C ALA A 440 9.87 11.44 -1.25
N ASP A 441 9.64 10.13 -1.31
CA ASP A 441 10.67 9.10 -1.45
C ASP A 441 10.73 8.65 -2.92
N TRP A 442 11.60 9.30 -3.72
CA TRP A 442 11.69 9.11 -5.18
C TRP A 442 11.77 7.63 -5.59
N ALA A 443 12.50 6.81 -4.82
CA ALA A 443 12.66 5.37 -5.03
C ALA A 443 11.38 4.53 -4.80
N TRP A 444 10.30 5.15 -4.32
CA TRP A 444 8.96 4.56 -4.17
C TRP A 444 7.88 5.29 -4.98
N ILE A 445 8.11 6.54 -5.36
CA ILE A 445 7.18 7.34 -6.18
C ILE A 445 7.33 7.03 -7.68
N VAL A 446 8.55 6.72 -8.14
CA VAL A 446 8.79 6.25 -9.52
C VAL A 446 8.24 4.82 -9.68
N PRO A 447 7.38 4.54 -10.68
CA PRO A 447 6.84 3.20 -10.91
C PRO A 447 7.90 2.15 -11.28
N PRO A 448 7.67 0.85 -11.00
CA PRO A 448 8.63 -0.23 -11.22
C PRO A 448 8.78 -0.67 -12.69
N ILE A 449 8.09 0.00 -13.61
CA ILE A 449 8.16 -0.18 -15.07
C ILE A 449 7.94 1.21 -15.71
N SER A 450 8.46 1.44 -16.91
CA SER A 450 8.29 2.69 -17.67
C SER A 450 8.78 3.96 -16.94
N GLY A 451 9.70 3.85 -15.97
CA GLY A 451 10.03 4.92 -15.03
C GLY A 451 10.28 6.31 -15.66
N SER A 452 11.20 6.41 -16.60
CA SER A 452 11.52 7.67 -17.31
C SER A 452 10.46 8.15 -18.30
N LEU A 453 9.41 7.34 -18.55
CA LEU A 453 8.20 7.71 -19.29
C LEU A 453 7.10 8.27 -18.35
N THR A 454 7.47 8.63 -17.12
CA THR A 454 6.60 9.27 -16.14
C THR A 454 7.24 10.57 -15.60
N PRO A 455 6.46 11.65 -15.39
CA PRO A 455 7.01 12.97 -15.05
C PRO A 455 7.67 13.02 -13.66
N VAL A 456 7.40 12.03 -12.80
CA VAL A 456 8.01 11.91 -11.46
C VAL A 456 9.48 11.49 -11.51
N PHE A 457 9.92 10.80 -12.57
CA PHE A 457 11.33 10.44 -12.73
C PHE A 457 12.20 11.69 -12.90
N HIS A 458 11.71 12.66 -13.68
CA HIS A 458 12.38 13.93 -13.97
C HIS A 458 12.29 14.96 -12.82
N GLN A 459 11.57 14.64 -11.74
CA GLN A 459 11.36 15.54 -10.61
C GLN A 459 12.32 15.23 -9.45
N GLU A 460 13.15 16.21 -9.08
CA GLU A 460 13.91 16.13 -7.82
C GLU A 460 12.95 16.18 -6.61
N MET A 461 13.21 15.36 -5.60
CA MET A 461 12.36 15.20 -4.42
C MET A 461 13.18 15.18 -3.13
N VAL A 462 12.61 15.70 -2.04
CA VAL A 462 13.24 15.69 -0.72
C VAL A 462 12.49 14.70 0.18
N ASN A 463 13.21 13.73 0.75
CA ASN A 463 12.62 12.71 1.63
C ASN A 463 12.88 13.09 3.11
N TYR A 464 11.84 13.52 3.80
CA TYR A 464 11.87 13.91 5.21
C TYR A 464 10.59 13.48 5.94
N PHE A 465 10.62 13.48 7.27
CA PHE A 465 9.56 12.88 8.10
C PHE A 465 8.91 13.94 9.00
N LEU A 466 7.61 14.09 8.84
CA LEU A 466 6.75 14.97 9.64
C LEU A 466 5.96 14.13 10.67
N SER A 467 5.21 14.80 11.55
CA SER A 467 4.10 14.24 12.33
C SER A 467 2.80 14.99 11.99
N PRO A 468 1.62 14.36 12.00
CA PRO A 468 1.35 12.92 12.13
C PRO A 468 1.96 12.06 11.01
N ALA A 469 2.14 10.76 11.25
CA ALA A 469 2.74 9.84 10.27
C ALA A 469 2.35 8.36 10.44
N PHE A 470 2.44 7.60 9.34
CA PHE A 470 2.50 6.15 9.41
C PHE A 470 3.95 5.66 9.58
N ARG A 471 4.16 4.71 10.49
CA ARG A 471 5.45 4.08 10.80
C ARG A 471 5.39 2.57 10.54
N TYR A 472 6.51 1.97 10.17
CA TYR A 472 6.63 0.52 10.26
C TYR A 472 6.81 0.12 11.73
N GLN A 473 6.56 -1.14 12.04
CA GLN A 473 6.78 -1.73 13.37
C GLN A 473 7.24 -3.18 13.18
N PRO A 474 7.98 -3.78 14.14
CA PRO A 474 8.33 -5.19 14.10
C PRO A 474 7.09 -6.09 14.00
N ASP A 475 7.24 -7.20 13.28
CA ASP A 475 6.24 -8.27 13.26
C ASP A 475 5.99 -8.75 14.70
N PRO A 476 4.72 -8.89 15.14
CA PRO A 476 4.42 -9.15 16.55
C PRO A 476 5.00 -10.46 17.07
N TRP A 477 5.13 -11.49 16.22
CA TRP A 477 5.77 -12.77 16.57
C TRP A 477 7.31 -12.73 16.65
N LYS A 478 7.95 -11.60 16.33
CA LYS A 478 9.41 -11.39 16.41
C LYS A 478 9.81 -10.49 17.59
N GLY A 479 8.86 -10.12 18.45
CA GLY A 479 9.07 -9.28 19.65
C GLY A 479 9.31 -10.09 20.94
N SER A 480 9.86 -9.43 21.96
CA SER A 480 10.21 -10.06 23.25
C SER A 480 9.01 -10.58 24.03
N ALA A 481 9.29 -11.57 24.89
CA ALA A 481 8.41 -12.07 25.95
C ALA A 481 7.16 -12.88 25.51
N ALA A 482 7.39 -13.87 24.65
CA ALA A 482 6.61 -15.11 24.63
C ALA A 482 6.76 -15.90 25.98
N LYS A 483 6.29 -15.31 27.09
CA LYS A 483 6.26 -15.94 28.42
C LYS A 483 5.20 -17.04 28.44
N GLY A 484 5.56 -18.23 27.97
CA GLY A 484 4.75 -19.44 28.16
C GLY A 484 3.74 -19.75 27.05
N THR A 485 3.86 -19.20 25.84
CA THR A 485 3.11 -19.68 24.67
C THR A 485 3.66 -21.02 24.17
N GLY A 486 3.52 -22.07 25.00
CA GLY A 486 3.66 -23.44 24.55
C GLY A 486 2.53 -23.74 23.56
N ILE A 487 2.88 -23.96 22.28
CA ILE A 487 1.92 -24.15 21.19
C ILE A 487 1.31 -25.56 21.27
N THR A 488 0.40 -25.78 22.23
CA THR A 488 -0.33 -27.05 22.42
C THR A 488 -1.76 -26.83 22.90
N ARG A 489 -2.60 -26.20 22.07
CA ARG A 489 -4.05 -26.40 22.15
C ARG A 489 -4.68 -26.52 20.76
N LYS A 490 -5.02 -27.75 20.36
CA LYS A 490 -5.98 -27.97 19.26
C LYS A 490 -7.29 -27.30 19.69
N LYS A 491 -7.73 -26.29 18.94
CA LYS A 491 -9.01 -25.60 19.19
C LYS A 491 -10.14 -26.63 19.18
N THR A 492 -10.97 -26.57 20.20
CA THR A 492 -12.12 -27.44 20.38
C THR A 492 -13.19 -27.14 19.32
N PHE A 493 -14.03 -28.13 19.02
CA PHE A 493 -15.16 -27.97 18.11
C PHE A 493 -16.06 -26.78 18.49
N LYS A 494 -16.15 -26.45 19.80
CA LYS A 494 -16.90 -25.30 20.33
C LYS A 494 -16.30 -23.96 19.92
N GLU A 495 -14.98 -23.83 19.85
CA GLU A 495 -14.30 -22.59 19.43
C GLU A 495 -14.44 -22.38 17.92
N VAL A 496 -14.32 -23.45 17.12
CA VAL A 496 -14.59 -23.40 15.67
C VAL A 496 -16.06 -23.10 15.40
N ALA A 497 -16.99 -23.75 16.10
CA ALA A 497 -18.42 -23.47 16.00
C ALA A 497 -18.78 -22.05 16.44
N ASN A 498 -18.10 -21.48 17.43
CA ASN A 498 -18.25 -20.07 17.80
C ASN A 498 -17.78 -19.13 16.68
N ALA A 499 -16.63 -19.37 16.06
CA ALA A 499 -16.17 -18.57 14.92
C ALA A 499 -17.17 -18.62 13.74
N VAL A 500 -17.65 -19.82 13.39
CA VAL A 500 -18.69 -20.00 12.36
C VAL A 500 -20.00 -19.31 12.76
N LYS A 501 -20.43 -19.40 14.02
CA LYS A 501 -21.63 -18.73 14.54
C LYS A 501 -21.49 -17.21 14.55
N ILE A 502 -20.30 -16.67 14.83
CA ILE A 502 -20.00 -15.24 14.73
C ILE A 502 -20.11 -14.79 13.27
N SER A 503 -19.47 -15.48 12.33
CA SER A 503 -19.60 -15.14 10.90
C SER A 503 -21.03 -15.26 10.39
N ALA A 504 -21.80 -16.26 10.82
CA ALA A 504 -23.22 -16.40 10.49
C ALA A 504 -24.10 -15.31 11.13
N SER A 505 -23.80 -14.89 12.36
CA SER A 505 -24.48 -13.78 13.04
C SER A 505 -24.16 -12.42 12.39
N LEU A 506 -22.90 -12.23 11.96
CA LEU A 506 -22.49 -11.08 11.17
C LEU A 506 -23.18 -11.07 9.80
N MET A 507 -23.25 -12.22 9.10
CA MET A 507 -24.04 -12.36 7.87
C MET A 507 -25.50 -11.98 8.12
N GLY A 508 -26.15 -12.52 9.15
CA GLY A 508 -27.53 -12.17 9.52
C GLY A 508 -27.71 -10.66 9.74
N THR A 509 -26.80 -10.04 10.49
CA THR A 509 -26.79 -8.58 10.74
C THR A 509 -26.50 -7.76 9.47
N VAL A 510 -25.69 -8.29 8.55
CA VAL A 510 -25.34 -7.69 7.25
C VAL A 510 -26.47 -7.83 6.23
N MET A 511 -27.24 -8.92 6.29
CA MET A 511 -28.42 -9.23 5.49
C MET A 511 -29.61 -8.38 5.94
N ALA A 512 -29.88 -8.32 7.25
CA ALA A 512 -30.94 -7.50 7.86
C ALA A 512 -30.74 -5.98 7.65
N LYS A 513 -29.52 -5.54 7.27
CA LYS A 513 -29.20 -4.16 6.87
C LYS A 513 -29.22 -3.94 5.34
N ARG A 514 -29.76 -4.86 4.55
CA ARG A 514 -30.02 -4.65 3.12
C ARG A 514 -31.44 -4.16 2.91
N VAL A 515 -31.63 -3.41 1.83
CA VAL A 515 -32.97 -3.06 1.34
C VAL A 515 -33.67 -4.32 0.86
N LYS A 516 -34.90 -4.55 1.34
CA LYS A 516 -35.77 -5.63 0.86
C LYS A 516 -36.21 -5.32 -0.57
N ALA A 517 -36.27 -6.34 -1.41
CA ALA A 517 -36.76 -6.21 -2.79
C ALA A 517 -37.73 -7.35 -3.10
N THR A 518 -39.00 -7.05 -3.34
CA THR A 518 -39.99 -8.05 -3.74
C THR A 518 -40.11 -8.08 -5.27
N ILE A 519 -39.88 -9.25 -5.85
CA ILE A 519 -39.90 -9.51 -7.29
C ILE A 519 -41.13 -10.36 -7.57
N LEU A 520 -42.16 -9.73 -8.12
CA LEU A 520 -43.42 -10.36 -8.48
C LEU A 520 -43.37 -10.85 -9.93
N TYR A 521 -43.95 -12.02 -10.20
CA TYR A 521 -44.08 -12.53 -11.57
C TYR A 521 -45.48 -13.09 -11.85
N ALA A 522 -45.89 -12.95 -13.12
CA ALA A 522 -47.01 -13.67 -13.71
C ALA A 522 -46.51 -14.27 -15.04
N SER A 523 -46.87 -15.52 -15.33
CA SER A 523 -46.43 -16.16 -16.58
C SER A 523 -47.22 -17.42 -16.95
N GLU A 524 -47.83 -17.37 -18.13
CA GLU A 524 -48.59 -18.45 -18.75
C GLU A 524 -47.72 -19.68 -19.12
N THR A 525 -46.47 -19.44 -19.48
CA THR A 525 -45.54 -20.47 -20.01
C THR A 525 -44.24 -20.57 -19.21
N GLY A 526 -44.23 -20.07 -17.98
CA GLY A 526 -43.08 -20.09 -17.07
C GLY A 526 -41.86 -19.24 -17.48
N ARG A 527 -41.88 -18.58 -18.65
CA ARG A 527 -40.73 -17.76 -19.12
C ARG A 527 -40.45 -16.57 -18.19
N ALA A 528 -41.49 -15.83 -17.80
CA ALA A 528 -41.32 -14.67 -16.92
C ALA A 528 -40.95 -15.10 -15.49
N GLN A 529 -41.49 -16.23 -15.00
CA GLN A 529 -41.02 -16.89 -13.77
C GLN A 529 -39.51 -17.22 -13.84
N GLY A 530 -39.04 -17.76 -14.97
CA GLY A 530 -37.62 -18.02 -15.21
C GLY A 530 -36.75 -16.76 -15.12
N TYR A 531 -37.18 -15.67 -15.76
CA TYR A 531 -36.51 -14.37 -15.66
C TYR A 531 -36.58 -13.78 -14.23
N ALA A 532 -37.70 -13.91 -13.52
CA ALA A 532 -37.84 -13.45 -12.13
C ALA A 532 -36.89 -14.21 -11.18
N GLN A 533 -36.73 -15.52 -11.36
CA GLN A 533 -35.75 -16.31 -10.63
C GLN A 533 -34.30 -15.90 -10.95
N GLN A 534 -33.98 -15.61 -12.22
CA GLN A 534 -32.65 -15.09 -12.60
C GLN A 534 -32.39 -13.71 -11.98
N LEU A 535 -33.39 -12.82 -12.02
CA LEU A 535 -33.34 -11.48 -11.42
C LEU A 535 -33.16 -11.57 -9.90
N GLY A 536 -33.86 -12.47 -9.22
CA GLY A 536 -33.66 -12.77 -7.80
C GLY A 536 -32.24 -13.25 -7.48
N ARG A 537 -31.68 -14.16 -8.28
CA ARG A 537 -30.28 -14.62 -8.15
C ARG A 537 -29.28 -13.47 -8.33
N LEU A 538 -29.55 -12.54 -9.26
CA LEU A 538 -28.75 -11.33 -9.45
C LEU A 538 -28.85 -10.38 -8.25
N PHE A 539 -30.07 -10.12 -7.78
CA PHE A 539 -30.36 -9.19 -6.68
C PHE A 539 -29.79 -9.66 -5.34
N ARG A 540 -29.61 -10.97 -5.11
CA ARG A 540 -28.96 -11.52 -3.89
C ARG A 540 -27.53 -11.02 -3.66
N LYS A 541 -26.88 -10.41 -4.67
CA LYS A 541 -25.58 -9.73 -4.53
C LYS A 541 -25.68 -8.35 -3.85
N ALA A 542 -26.87 -7.74 -3.82
CA ALA A 542 -27.05 -6.32 -3.53
C ALA A 542 -28.17 -6.01 -2.51
N PHE A 543 -29.26 -6.76 -2.55
CA PHE A 543 -30.50 -6.60 -1.79
C PHE A 543 -30.75 -7.82 -0.91
N ASP A 544 -31.89 -7.84 -0.23
CA ASP A 544 -32.54 -9.04 0.29
C ASP A 544 -33.79 -9.36 -0.56
N PRO A 545 -33.68 -10.15 -1.64
CA PRO A 545 -34.76 -10.32 -2.60
C PRO A 545 -35.66 -11.53 -2.33
N ARG A 546 -36.96 -11.27 -2.30
CA ARG A 546 -38.05 -12.25 -2.26
C ARG A 546 -38.66 -12.36 -3.66
N VAL A 547 -38.78 -13.57 -4.22
CA VAL A 547 -39.44 -13.80 -5.52
C VAL A 547 -40.76 -14.53 -5.24
N LEU A 548 -41.88 -14.02 -5.74
CA LEU A 548 -43.23 -14.57 -5.51
C LEU A 548 -44.04 -14.54 -6.81
N CYS A 549 -44.98 -15.48 -6.94
CA CYS A 549 -46.01 -15.37 -7.95
C CYS A 549 -46.99 -14.24 -7.57
N MET A 550 -47.68 -13.66 -8.55
CA MET A 550 -48.60 -12.53 -8.32
C MET A 550 -49.92 -12.96 -7.65
N ASP A 551 -50.44 -14.14 -7.99
CA ASP A 551 -51.56 -14.79 -7.32
C ASP A 551 -51.28 -15.14 -5.83
N GLU A 552 -50.02 -15.41 -5.48
CA GLU A 552 -49.53 -15.62 -4.11
C GLU A 552 -49.32 -14.31 -3.32
N TYR A 553 -49.54 -13.13 -3.93
CA TYR A 553 -49.16 -11.85 -3.35
C TYR A 553 -50.36 -10.95 -3.00
N ASP A 554 -50.48 -10.59 -1.72
CA ASP A 554 -51.47 -9.62 -1.26
C ASP A 554 -51.10 -8.19 -1.71
N VAL A 555 -51.92 -7.63 -2.60
CA VAL A 555 -51.79 -6.26 -3.14
C VAL A 555 -51.73 -5.19 -2.04
N VAL A 556 -52.36 -5.41 -0.88
CA VAL A 556 -52.28 -4.49 0.28
C VAL A 556 -50.85 -4.41 0.84
N SER A 557 -50.02 -5.42 0.63
CA SER A 557 -48.60 -5.38 1.02
C SER A 557 -47.77 -4.40 0.18
N LEU A 558 -48.23 -3.95 -1.01
CA LEU A 558 -47.45 -3.05 -1.88
C LEU A 558 -47.04 -1.74 -1.19
N GLU A 559 -47.90 -1.15 -0.36
CA GLU A 559 -47.60 0.12 0.35
C GLU A 559 -46.48 -0.03 1.40
N HIS A 560 -46.18 -1.27 1.80
CA HIS A 560 -45.18 -1.62 2.80
C HIS A 560 -43.84 -2.09 2.19
N GLU A 561 -43.76 -2.28 0.87
CA GLU A 561 -42.56 -2.74 0.17
C GLU A 561 -41.56 -1.59 -0.07
N THR A 562 -40.27 -1.84 0.18
CA THR A 562 -39.22 -0.81 -0.02
C THR A 562 -38.76 -0.72 -1.48
N LEU A 563 -38.95 -1.78 -2.26
CA LEU A 563 -38.65 -1.85 -3.68
C LEU A 563 -39.42 -3.04 -4.29
N VAL A 564 -40.28 -2.78 -5.28
CA VAL A 564 -40.97 -3.82 -6.05
C VAL A 564 -40.44 -3.86 -7.48
N LEU A 565 -40.27 -5.06 -8.02
CA LEU A 565 -40.02 -5.29 -9.45
C LEU A 565 -41.05 -6.27 -9.99
N VAL A 566 -41.62 -5.97 -11.15
CA VAL A 566 -42.59 -6.83 -11.84
C VAL A 566 -41.93 -7.48 -13.05
N VAL A 567 -42.06 -8.79 -13.18
CA VAL A 567 -41.58 -9.58 -14.32
C VAL A 567 -42.74 -10.40 -14.86
N THR A 568 -43.52 -9.79 -15.76
CA THR A 568 -44.67 -10.42 -16.42
C THR A 568 -44.40 -10.67 -17.91
N SER A 569 -45.20 -11.53 -18.52
CA SER A 569 -45.26 -11.80 -19.97
C SER A 569 -46.70 -11.60 -20.43
N THR A 570 -46.95 -10.98 -21.58
CA THR A 570 -48.30 -10.97 -22.17
C THR A 570 -48.59 -12.22 -22.99
N PHE A 571 -49.86 -12.53 -23.16
CA PHE A 571 -50.37 -13.57 -24.05
C PHE A 571 -51.27 -12.95 -25.15
N GLY A 572 -51.63 -13.72 -26.17
CA GLY A 572 -52.60 -13.30 -27.19
C GLY A 572 -52.28 -11.96 -27.85
N ASN A 573 -53.18 -10.98 -27.66
CA ASN A 573 -53.08 -9.64 -28.25
C ASN A 573 -52.44 -8.60 -27.31
N GLY A 574 -51.90 -9.03 -26.17
CA GLY A 574 -51.40 -8.15 -25.10
C GLY A 574 -52.03 -8.42 -23.73
N ASP A 575 -52.83 -9.47 -23.63
CA ASP A 575 -53.58 -9.87 -22.43
C ASP A 575 -52.62 -10.31 -21.30
N PRO A 576 -52.97 -10.10 -20.01
CA PRO A 576 -52.17 -10.60 -18.89
C PRO A 576 -52.25 -12.14 -18.78
N PRO A 577 -51.29 -12.80 -18.09
CA PRO A 577 -51.42 -14.20 -17.68
C PRO A 577 -52.50 -14.38 -16.62
N GLU A 578 -53.06 -15.59 -16.50
CA GLU A 578 -54.08 -15.91 -15.48
C GLU A 578 -53.62 -15.56 -14.05
N ASN A 579 -52.37 -15.88 -13.72
CA ASN A 579 -51.76 -15.56 -12.43
C ASN A 579 -51.32 -14.09 -12.25
N GLY A 580 -51.77 -13.18 -13.12
CA GLY A 580 -51.50 -11.74 -13.08
C GLY A 580 -52.68 -10.84 -13.44
N GLU A 581 -53.92 -11.35 -13.36
CA GLU A 581 -55.15 -10.58 -13.65
C GLU A 581 -55.62 -9.64 -12.52
N ARG A 582 -55.02 -9.70 -11.32
CA ARG A 582 -55.54 -9.09 -10.08
C ARG A 582 -54.53 -8.18 -9.37
#